data_AF-A0A934BDE5-F1
#
_entry.id   AF-A0A934BDE5-F1
#
_cell.length_a   1.000
_cell.length_b   1.000
_cell.length_c   1.000
_cell.angle_alpha   90.00
_cell.angle_beta   90.00
_cell.angle_gamma   90.00
#
_symmetry.space_group_name_H-M   'P 1'
#
loop_
_entity.id
_entity.type
_entity.pdbx_description
1 polymer ?
#
loop_
_entity_poly.entity_id
_entity_poly.type
_entity_poly.pdbx_seq_one_letter_code
_entity_poly.pdbx_strand_id
1 'polypeptide(L)'
;GHTQKRKPTVNVKNTIKEIRHNPLFPLISYLKENDILFVTIQDEFTKHIQTYEFYFRSVERFLKNMSISRRWENNCKYVLKYGGKYSKQQKLISEKHKKMKFYLELDFFNCIIYARILMDRTISLARYFIDEKILPSFTSFNDHKKYFLKQKNIYGKHEDYAKYIREKTEWFDVPLKVIRDKFLVHAGPKHMQIFGWPDTFNLDLIVQPISQKQDSQNEIIIINIVNLAGEIKTFLTWFAQYGLKYLKKSY
;
A
#
# COMPACT_ATOMS: atom_id res chain seq x y z
N GLY A 1 34.04 5.75 -5.13
CA GLY A 1 33.20 5.42 -3.97
C GLY A 1 32.00 6.34 -3.94
N HIS A 2 30.81 5.84 -4.30
CA HIS A 2 29.59 6.65 -4.21
C HIS A 2 29.12 6.69 -2.76
N THR A 3 29.22 7.86 -2.14
CA THR A 3 28.57 8.18 -0.87
C THR A 3 27.05 8.16 -1.09
N GLN A 4 26.42 7.02 -0.82
CA GLN A 4 24.96 6.95 -0.67
C GLN A 4 24.55 7.93 0.44
N LYS A 5 23.91 9.04 0.07
CA LYS A 5 23.22 9.93 1.01
C LYS A 5 22.32 9.07 1.88
N ARG A 6 22.54 9.08 3.20
CA ARG A 6 21.68 8.39 4.17
C ARG A 6 20.25 8.85 3.94
N LYS A 7 19.36 7.94 3.51
CA LYS A 7 17.93 8.24 3.46
C LYS A 7 17.48 8.65 4.88
N PRO A 8 16.68 9.71 5.02
CA PRO A 8 16.24 10.16 6.34
C PRO A 8 15.48 9.05 7.05
N THR A 9 15.79 8.84 8.33
CA THR A 9 15.10 7.87 9.20
C THR A 9 13.61 8.17 9.24
N VAL A 10 12.78 7.19 8.90
CA VAL A 10 11.30 7.34 8.94
C VAL A 10 10.86 7.61 10.37
N ASN A 11 10.18 8.74 10.58
CA ASN A 11 9.53 9.02 11.85
C ASN A 11 8.20 8.28 11.91
N VAL A 12 8.19 7.12 12.57
CA VAL A 12 7.00 6.25 12.71
C VAL A 12 5.80 6.99 13.29
N LYS A 13 6.00 7.84 14.29
CA LYS A 13 4.91 8.57 14.93
C LYS A 13 4.24 9.54 13.94
N ASN A 14 5.06 10.27 13.18
CA ASN A 14 4.56 11.19 12.17
C ASN A 14 3.89 10.43 11.01
N THR A 15 4.51 9.34 10.55
CA THR A 15 3.97 8.50 9.48
C THR A 15 2.59 7.94 9.85
N ILE A 16 2.43 7.42 11.08
CA ILE A 16 1.14 6.95 11.59
C ILE A 16 0.13 8.10 11.66
N LYS A 17 0.54 9.27 12.16
CA LYS A 17 -0.34 10.44 12.24
C LYS A 17 -0.86 10.86 10.86
N GLU A 18 0.01 10.84 9.86
CA GLU A 18 -0.35 11.18 8.48
C GLU A 18 -1.31 10.16 7.87
N ILE A 19 -1.03 8.86 7.98
CA ILE A 19 -1.87 7.80 7.39
C ILE A 19 -3.20 7.64 8.14
N ARG A 20 -3.30 8.08 9.39
CA ARG A 20 -4.55 8.01 10.16
C ARG A 20 -5.72 8.77 9.50
N HIS A 21 -5.42 9.84 8.77
CA HIS A 21 -6.43 10.67 8.13
C HIS A 21 -6.76 10.09 6.76
N ASN A 22 -8.00 9.64 6.54
CA ASN A 22 -8.43 9.15 5.23
C ASN A 22 -8.42 10.29 4.19
N PRO A 23 -7.56 10.27 3.16
CA PRO A 23 -7.49 11.35 2.19
C PRO A 23 -8.75 11.50 1.33
N LEU A 24 -9.59 10.46 1.25
CA LEU A 24 -10.86 10.50 0.51
C LEU A 24 -12.01 11.12 1.30
N PHE A 25 -11.82 11.39 2.59
CA PHE A 25 -12.90 11.94 3.43
C PHE A 25 -13.58 13.18 2.81
N PRO A 26 -12.86 14.16 2.24
CA PRO A 26 -13.50 15.31 1.59
C PRO A 26 -14.42 14.95 0.43
N LEU A 27 -14.03 13.99 -0.41
CA LEU A 27 -14.86 13.52 -1.53
C LEU A 27 -16.08 12.75 -1.00
N ILE A 28 -15.88 11.88 -0.01
CA ILE A 28 -16.97 11.10 0.58
C ILE A 28 -18.01 12.00 1.25
N SER A 29 -17.58 13.02 1.99
CA SER A 29 -18.49 13.99 2.61
C SER A 29 -19.30 14.75 1.56
N TYR A 30 -18.64 15.25 0.51
CA TYR A 30 -19.32 15.95 -0.58
C TYR A 30 -20.38 15.07 -1.27
N LEU A 31 -20.05 13.81 -1.58
CA LEU A 31 -20.99 12.87 -2.20
C LEU A 31 -22.20 12.56 -1.29
N LYS A 32 -22.00 12.51 0.04
CA LYS A 32 -23.07 12.30 1.01
C LYS A 32 -23.99 13.52 1.16
N GLU A 33 -23.41 14.72 1.18
CA GLU A 33 -24.15 15.97 1.38
C GLU A 33 -25.03 16.34 0.18
N ASN A 34 -24.65 15.92 -1.03
CA ASN A 34 -25.36 16.26 -2.25
C ASN A 34 -26.37 15.19 -2.70
N ASP A 35 -26.72 14.24 -1.82
CA ASP A 35 -27.72 13.18 -2.09
C ASP A 35 -27.57 12.51 -3.47
N ILE A 36 -26.32 12.33 -3.93
CA ILE A 36 -25.99 11.58 -5.17
C ILE A 36 -26.18 10.06 -4.91
N LEU A 37 -27.13 9.70 -4.05
CA LEU A 37 -27.24 8.43 -3.36
C LEU A 37 -28.60 7.79 -3.62
N PHE A 38 -28.61 6.76 -4.46
CA PHE A 38 -29.65 5.74 -4.41
C PHE A 38 -29.35 4.74 -3.28
N VAL A 39 -30.39 4.20 -2.63
CA VAL A 39 -30.30 3.37 -1.40
C VAL A 39 -29.36 2.15 -1.53
N THR A 40 -29.19 1.58 -2.73
CA THR A 40 -28.30 0.44 -3.00
C THR A 40 -26.79 0.79 -2.95
N ILE A 41 -26.45 2.08 -2.83
CA ILE A 41 -25.11 2.63 -3.05
C ILE A 41 -24.44 3.11 -1.73
N GLN A 42 -25.19 3.31 -0.64
CA GLN A 42 -24.65 3.63 0.70
C GLN A 42 -23.62 2.61 1.23
N ASP A 43 -23.70 1.37 0.74
CA ASP A 43 -22.80 0.27 1.09
C ASP A 43 -21.35 0.51 0.61
N GLU A 44 -21.15 1.20 -0.52
CA GLU A 44 -19.80 1.40 -1.08
C GLU A 44 -18.95 2.36 -0.23
N PHE A 45 -19.54 3.44 0.29
CA PHE A 45 -18.83 4.36 1.19
C PHE A 45 -18.49 3.69 2.51
N THR A 46 -19.43 2.94 3.08
CA THR A 46 -19.24 2.21 4.33
C THR A 46 -18.13 1.18 4.17
N LYS A 47 -18.16 0.39 3.10
CA LYS A 47 -17.11 -0.56 2.73
C LYS A 47 -15.76 0.13 2.55
N HIS A 48 -15.70 1.28 1.89
CA HIS A 48 -14.46 2.03 1.75
C HIS A 48 -13.91 2.48 3.11
N ILE A 49 -14.73 3.13 3.95
CA ILE A 49 -14.33 3.63 5.26
C ILE A 49 -13.82 2.49 6.16
N GLN A 50 -14.56 1.38 6.23
CA GLN A 50 -14.15 0.19 6.99
C GLN A 50 -12.85 -0.40 6.45
N THR A 51 -12.71 -0.51 5.13
CA THR A 51 -11.48 -1.04 4.51
C THR A 51 -10.28 -0.12 4.78
N TYR A 52 -10.49 1.20 4.74
CA TYR A 52 -9.45 2.17 5.08
C TYR A 52 -9.03 2.03 6.54
N GLU A 53 -9.98 1.82 7.46
CA GLU A 53 -9.65 1.56 8.86
C GLU A 53 -8.82 0.29 9.01
N PHE A 54 -9.21 -0.84 8.40
CA PHE A 54 -8.41 -2.07 8.46
C PHE A 54 -7.01 -1.89 7.88
N TYR A 55 -6.91 -1.22 6.73
CA TYR A 55 -5.64 -0.86 6.12
C TYR A 55 -4.78 -0.02 7.09
N PHE A 56 -5.33 1.07 7.62
CA PHE A 56 -4.63 1.93 8.58
C PHE A 56 -4.15 1.16 9.81
N ARG A 57 -5.02 0.34 10.42
CA ARG A 57 -4.67 -0.46 11.61
C ARG A 57 -3.56 -1.46 11.32
N SER A 58 -3.59 -2.09 10.14
CA SER A 58 -2.54 -3.01 9.71
C SER A 58 -1.19 -2.30 9.58
N VAL A 59 -1.15 -1.14 8.91
CA VAL A 59 0.06 -0.32 8.74
C VAL A 59 0.54 0.21 10.09
N GLU A 60 -0.35 0.70 10.93
CA GLU A 60 -0.01 1.19 12.28
C GLU A 60 0.68 0.11 13.12
N ARG A 61 0.11 -1.10 13.15
CA ARG A 61 0.66 -2.23 13.90
C ARG A 61 2.01 -2.65 13.32
N PHE A 62 2.09 -2.78 12.00
CA PHE A 62 3.32 -3.11 11.30
C PHE A 62 4.45 -2.12 11.61
N LEU A 63 4.22 -0.81 11.46
CA LEU A 63 5.25 0.21 11.69
C LEU A 63 5.77 0.22 13.13
N LYS A 64 4.88 0.03 14.12
CA LYS A 64 5.27 -0.10 15.53
C LYS A 64 6.15 -1.34 15.75
N ASN A 65 5.75 -2.49 15.18
CA ASN A 65 6.50 -3.74 15.29
C ASN A 65 7.83 -3.67 14.55
N MET A 66 7.86 -3.15 13.33
CA MET A 66 9.07 -2.90 12.54
C MET A 66 10.08 -2.04 13.32
N SER A 67 9.62 -0.95 13.95
CA SER A 67 10.46 -0.09 14.78
C SER A 67 11.07 -0.81 15.99
N ILE A 68 10.32 -1.69 16.64
CA ILE A 68 10.84 -2.50 17.75
C ILE A 68 11.85 -3.53 17.21
N SER A 69 11.54 -4.18 16.09
CA SER A 69 12.42 -5.17 15.44
C SER A 69 13.76 -4.56 15.10
N ARG A 70 13.73 -3.38 14.45
CA ARG A 70 14.94 -2.68 14.06
C ARG A 70 15.79 -2.26 15.25
N ARG A 71 15.17 -1.76 16.32
CA ARG A 71 15.89 -1.40 17.55
C ARG A 71 16.50 -2.62 18.24
N TRP A 72 15.83 -3.77 18.21
CA TRP A 72 16.36 -5.01 18.76
C TRP A 72 17.57 -5.49 17.93
N GLU A 73 17.47 -5.45 16.61
CA GLU A 73 18.57 -5.84 15.73
C GLU A 73 19.81 -4.97 15.91
N ASN A 74 19.62 -3.65 16.01
CA ASN A 74 20.73 -2.72 16.17
C ASN A 74 21.36 -2.75 17.58
N ASN A 75 20.57 -2.96 18.63
CA ASN A 75 21.03 -2.72 20.02
C ASN A 75 21.08 -3.97 20.91
N CYS A 76 20.43 -5.07 20.54
CA CYS A 76 20.30 -6.26 21.39
C CYS A 76 20.89 -7.53 20.75
N LYS A 77 20.68 -7.75 19.44
CA LYS A 77 21.01 -9.00 18.72
C LYS A 77 22.43 -9.50 18.99
N TYR A 78 23.40 -8.60 19.04
CA TYR A 78 24.81 -8.94 19.22
C TYR A 78 25.29 -8.94 20.68
N VAL A 79 24.54 -8.36 21.61
CA VAL A 79 24.98 -8.24 23.02
C VAL A 79 25.16 -9.61 23.65
N LEU A 80 24.15 -10.49 23.52
CA LEU A 80 24.26 -11.86 24.03
C LEU A 80 25.23 -12.71 23.21
N LYS A 81 25.33 -12.45 21.89
CA LYS A 81 26.25 -13.17 20.99
C LYS A 81 27.71 -13.00 21.41
N TYR A 82 28.07 -11.83 21.95
CA TYR A 82 29.42 -11.53 22.43
C TYR A 82 29.55 -11.66 23.97
N GLY A 83 28.68 -12.44 24.62
CA GLY A 83 28.79 -12.73 26.06
C GLY A 83 28.42 -11.58 26.99
N GLY A 84 27.86 -10.49 26.48
CA GLY A 84 27.41 -9.35 27.27
C GLY A 84 26.08 -9.60 28.00
N LYS A 85 25.77 -8.77 29.01
CA LYS A 85 24.48 -8.76 29.70
C LYS A 85 23.63 -7.59 29.19
N TYR A 86 22.33 -7.82 29.01
CA TYR A 86 21.41 -6.74 28.65
C TYR A 86 21.27 -5.69 29.74
N SER A 87 21.34 -4.41 29.35
CA SER A 87 20.87 -3.28 30.14
C SER A 87 19.36 -3.35 30.40
N LYS A 88 18.85 -2.56 31.36
CA LYS A 88 17.40 -2.49 31.64
C LYS A 88 16.58 -2.15 30.38
N GLN A 89 17.06 -1.20 29.57
CA GLN A 89 16.40 -0.82 28.31
C GLN A 89 16.46 -1.92 27.26
N GLN A 90 17.60 -2.62 27.12
CA GLN A 90 17.75 -3.74 26.18
C GLN A 90 16.85 -4.92 26.55
N LYS A 91 16.69 -5.21 27.85
CA LYS A 91 15.73 -6.23 28.33
C LYS A 91 14.30 -5.90 27.88
N LEU A 92 13.85 -4.66 28.11
CA LEU A 92 12.51 -4.21 27.69
C LEU A 92 12.30 -4.32 26.17
N ILE A 93 13.29 -3.93 25.36
CA ILE A 93 13.22 -4.06 23.90
C ILE A 93 13.18 -5.53 23.48
N SER A 94 14.03 -6.37 24.09
CA SER A 94 14.09 -7.81 23.80
C SER A 94 12.81 -8.54 24.16
N GLU A 95 12.17 -8.21 25.28
CA GLU A 95 10.88 -8.77 25.66
C GLU A 95 9.76 -8.38 24.69
N LYS A 96 9.71 -7.10 24.30
CA LYS A 96 8.76 -6.64 23.27
C LYS A 96 8.99 -7.35 21.95
N HIS A 97 10.25 -7.46 21.51
CA HIS A 97 10.61 -8.18 20.28
C HIS A 97 10.20 -9.66 20.34
N LYS A 98 10.50 -10.35 21.45
CA LYS A 98 10.14 -11.77 21.63
C LYS A 98 8.63 -12.01 21.47
N LYS A 99 7.79 -11.08 21.93
CA LYS A 99 6.33 -11.16 21.82
C LYS A 99 5.83 -10.93 20.39
N MET A 100 6.45 -10.02 19.64
CA MET A 100 5.94 -9.62 18.33
C MET A 100 6.62 -10.29 17.12
N LYS A 101 7.80 -10.90 17.29
CA LYS A 101 8.63 -11.38 16.16
C LYS A 101 7.91 -12.35 15.22
N PHE A 102 7.01 -13.17 15.75
CA PHE A 102 6.25 -14.15 14.97
C PHE A 102 5.12 -13.51 14.15
N TYR A 103 4.75 -12.27 14.47
CA TYR A 103 3.68 -11.54 13.80
C TYR A 103 4.21 -10.50 12.79
N LEU A 104 5.50 -10.20 12.78
CA LEU A 104 6.03 -9.11 11.94
C LEU A 104 5.79 -9.34 10.45
N GLU A 105 6.03 -10.56 9.96
CA GLU A 105 5.79 -10.94 8.58
C GLU A 105 4.28 -11.02 8.27
N LEU A 106 3.49 -11.55 9.21
CA LEU A 106 2.03 -11.57 9.09
C LEU A 106 1.45 -10.15 8.99
N ASP A 107 1.97 -9.22 9.78
CA ASP A 107 1.59 -7.80 9.73
C ASP A 107 1.94 -7.17 8.38
N PHE A 108 3.11 -7.51 7.84
CA PHE A 108 3.54 -7.08 6.52
C PHE A 108 2.56 -7.55 5.44
N PHE A 109 2.23 -8.85 5.44
CA PHE A 109 1.29 -9.42 4.48
C PHE A 109 -0.13 -8.86 4.62
N ASN A 110 -0.59 -8.62 5.84
CA ASN A 110 -1.87 -7.96 6.08
C ASN A 110 -1.92 -6.56 5.47
N CYS A 111 -0.83 -5.78 5.55
CA CYS A 111 -0.75 -4.47 4.91
C CYS A 111 -0.97 -4.57 3.39
N ILE A 112 -0.34 -5.56 2.75
CA ILE A 112 -0.46 -5.82 1.31
C ILE A 112 -1.90 -6.22 0.94
N ILE A 113 -2.50 -7.12 1.73
CA ILE A 113 -3.87 -7.60 1.49
C ILE A 113 -4.86 -6.43 1.59
N TYR A 114 -4.82 -5.67 2.68
CA TYR A 114 -5.75 -4.56 2.87
C TYR A 114 -5.49 -3.39 1.91
N ALA A 115 -4.24 -3.14 1.52
CA ALA A 115 -3.92 -2.20 0.45
C ALA A 115 -4.62 -2.56 -0.86
N ARG A 116 -4.54 -3.83 -1.27
CA ARG A 116 -5.19 -4.30 -2.51
C ARG A 116 -6.70 -4.14 -2.46
N ILE A 117 -7.34 -4.52 -1.35
CA ILE A 117 -8.79 -4.40 -1.14
C ILE A 117 -9.20 -2.92 -1.13
N LEU A 118 -8.42 -2.06 -0.47
CA LEU A 118 -8.68 -0.61 -0.42
C LEU A 118 -8.71 0.00 -1.81
N MET A 119 -7.82 -0.41 -2.71
CA MET A 119 -7.80 0.07 -4.10
C MET A 119 -9.04 -0.34 -4.89
N ASP A 120 -9.53 -1.57 -4.72
CA ASP A 120 -10.80 -2.00 -5.33
C ASP A 120 -11.98 -1.19 -4.80
N ARG A 121 -12.04 -0.94 -3.48
CA ARG A 121 -13.12 -0.11 -2.89
C ARG A 121 -13.03 1.35 -3.31
N THR A 122 -11.81 1.86 -3.50
CA THR A 122 -11.60 3.24 -3.96
C THR A 122 -12.08 3.42 -5.38
N ILE A 123 -11.74 2.49 -6.29
CA ILE A 123 -12.10 2.63 -7.70
C ILE A 123 -13.60 2.55 -7.93
N SER A 124 -14.35 1.88 -7.05
CA SER A 124 -15.81 1.88 -7.09
C SER A 124 -16.38 3.30 -7.03
N LEU A 125 -15.76 4.20 -6.28
CA LEU A 125 -16.17 5.59 -6.14
C LEU A 125 -15.92 6.43 -7.40
N ALA A 126 -15.21 5.91 -8.40
CA ALA A 126 -14.99 6.65 -9.64
C ALA A 126 -16.29 6.79 -10.46
N ARG A 127 -17.27 5.89 -10.25
CA ARG A 127 -18.55 5.91 -10.97
C ARG A 127 -19.38 7.17 -10.76
N TYR A 128 -19.15 7.90 -9.67
CA TYR A 128 -19.92 9.10 -9.36
C TYR A 128 -19.47 10.31 -10.19
N PHE A 129 -18.25 10.28 -10.70
CA PHE A 129 -17.68 11.42 -11.41
C PHE A 129 -17.09 11.04 -12.76
N ILE A 130 -17.11 9.78 -13.18
CA ILE A 130 -16.78 9.36 -14.55
C ILE A 130 -18.08 9.08 -15.30
N ASP A 131 -18.38 9.92 -16.29
CA ASP A 131 -19.63 9.88 -17.05
C ASP A 131 -19.39 9.82 -18.58
N GLU A 132 -18.38 9.05 -19.01
CA GLU A 132 -18.17 8.73 -20.43
C GLU A 132 -19.18 7.69 -20.95
N LYS A 133 -19.36 7.67 -22.28
CA LYS A 133 -20.20 6.66 -22.96
C LYS A 133 -19.70 5.22 -22.77
N ILE A 134 -18.38 5.03 -22.71
CA ILE A 134 -17.75 3.73 -22.53
C ILE A 134 -17.02 3.77 -21.19
N LEU A 135 -17.44 2.92 -20.25
CA LEU A 135 -17.01 2.98 -18.87
C LEU A 135 -15.99 1.88 -18.52
N PRO A 136 -15.02 2.16 -17.63
CA PRO A 136 -14.13 1.15 -17.07
C PRO A 136 -14.85 0.27 -16.03
N SER A 137 -14.18 -0.79 -15.57
CA SER A 137 -14.67 -1.59 -14.44
C SER A 137 -14.60 -0.82 -13.12
N PHE A 138 -15.69 -0.74 -12.35
CA PHE A 138 -15.72 -0.12 -11.03
C PHE A 138 -15.64 -1.12 -9.86
N THR A 139 -15.28 -2.37 -10.14
CA THR A 139 -15.23 -3.44 -9.13
C THR A 139 -13.82 -3.93 -8.84
N SER A 140 -12.90 -3.73 -9.78
CA SER A 140 -11.54 -4.24 -9.74
C SER A 140 -10.59 -3.17 -10.28
N PHE A 141 -9.69 -2.68 -9.42
CA PHE A 141 -8.69 -1.69 -9.81
C PHE A 141 -7.81 -2.22 -10.96
N ASN A 142 -7.48 -3.50 -10.94
CA ASN A 142 -6.72 -4.13 -12.03
C ASN A 142 -7.45 -4.01 -13.37
N ASP A 143 -8.75 -4.30 -13.40
CA ASP A 143 -9.50 -4.27 -14.66
C ASP A 143 -9.80 -2.84 -15.09
N HIS A 144 -9.98 -1.94 -14.12
CA HIS A 144 -10.05 -0.50 -14.36
C HIS A 144 -8.77 0.04 -15.02
N LYS A 145 -7.59 -0.33 -14.52
CA LYS A 145 -6.31 0.07 -15.10
C LYS A 145 -6.09 -0.57 -16.48
N LYS A 146 -6.36 -1.87 -16.62
CA LYS A 146 -6.25 -2.57 -17.92
C LYS A 146 -7.14 -1.95 -18.99
N TYR A 147 -8.33 -1.48 -18.62
CA TYR A 147 -9.20 -0.77 -19.54
C TYR A 147 -8.47 0.44 -20.15
N PHE A 148 -7.90 1.31 -19.33
CA PHE A 148 -7.17 2.48 -19.85
C PHE A 148 -5.89 2.12 -20.58
N LEU A 149 -5.16 1.09 -20.16
CA LEU A 149 -3.96 0.63 -20.87
C LEU A 149 -4.28 0.12 -22.29
N LYS A 150 -5.48 -0.42 -22.52
CA LYS A 150 -5.92 -0.86 -23.84
C LYS A 150 -6.43 0.29 -24.72
N GLN A 151 -6.76 1.44 -24.12
CA GLN A 151 -7.24 2.57 -24.89
C GLN A 151 -6.09 3.24 -25.63
N LYS A 152 -6.24 3.33 -26.96
CA LYS A 152 -5.28 4.00 -27.85
C LYS A 152 -5.56 5.50 -28.00
N ASN A 153 -6.79 5.91 -27.73
CA ASN A 153 -7.26 7.29 -27.90
C ASN A 153 -7.46 7.96 -26.55
N ILE A 154 -7.53 9.29 -26.60
CA ILE A 154 -7.87 10.16 -25.46
C ILE A 154 -9.23 9.73 -24.87
N TYR A 155 -9.28 9.57 -23.55
CA TYR A 155 -10.48 9.19 -22.80
C TYR A 155 -11.38 10.40 -22.51
N GLY A 156 -11.85 11.02 -23.58
CA GLY A 156 -12.82 12.12 -23.52
C GLY A 156 -12.42 13.24 -22.55
N LYS A 157 -13.38 13.68 -21.73
CA LYS A 157 -13.18 14.74 -20.72
C LYS A 157 -12.47 14.25 -19.46
N HIS A 158 -12.25 12.94 -19.36
CA HIS A 158 -11.56 12.30 -18.24
C HIS A 158 -10.15 11.81 -18.57
N GLU A 159 -9.52 12.36 -19.61
CA GLU A 159 -8.17 11.96 -20.00
C GLU A 159 -7.13 12.17 -18.89
N ASP A 160 -7.21 13.27 -18.14
CA ASP A 160 -6.32 13.51 -16.99
C ASP A 160 -6.38 12.36 -15.96
N TYR A 161 -7.57 11.81 -15.74
CA TYR A 161 -7.76 10.66 -14.86
C TYR A 161 -7.22 9.38 -15.48
N ALA A 162 -7.58 9.09 -16.72
CA ALA A 162 -7.10 7.90 -17.43
C ALA A 162 -5.57 7.87 -17.49
N LYS A 163 -4.94 9.01 -17.79
CA LYS A 163 -3.49 9.19 -17.83
C LYS A 163 -2.85 8.92 -16.47
N TYR A 164 -3.40 9.49 -15.40
CA TYR A 164 -2.87 9.23 -14.05
C TYR A 164 -2.94 7.74 -13.70
N ILE A 165 -4.07 7.08 -13.98
CA ILE A 165 -4.22 5.64 -13.74
C ILE A 165 -3.18 4.84 -14.54
N ARG A 166 -2.91 5.18 -15.81
CA ARG A 166 -1.89 4.49 -16.62
C ARG A 166 -0.47 4.70 -16.09
N GLU A 167 -0.10 5.96 -15.82
CA GLU A 167 1.30 6.37 -15.67
C GLU A 167 1.78 6.49 -14.22
N LYS A 168 0.86 6.67 -13.26
CA LYS A 168 1.21 6.99 -11.85
C LYS A 168 0.81 5.92 -10.86
N THR A 169 0.38 4.76 -11.33
CA THR A 169 -0.06 3.64 -10.48
C THR A 169 0.71 2.35 -10.75
N GLU A 170 1.94 2.44 -11.27
CA GLU A 170 2.79 1.26 -11.53
C GLU A 170 2.99 0.39 -10.28
N TRP A 171 3.18 1.04 -9.12
CA TRP A 171 3.29 0.43 -7.80
C TRP A 171 2.13 -0.54 -7.46
N PHE A 172 0.96 -0.36 -8.09
CA PHE A 172 -0.17 -1.27 -7.95
C PHE A 172 0.07 -2.59 -8.66
N ASP A 173 0.56 -2.56 -9.91
CA ASP A 173 0.82 -3.77 -10.69
C ASP A 173 2.02 -4.51 -10.12
N VAL A 174 3.12 -3.79 -9.95
CA VAL A 174 4.34 -4.26 -9.30
C VAL A 174 4.80 -3.17 -8.32
N PRO A 175 4.91 -3.46 -7.01
CA PRO A 175 4.91 -4.81 -6.44
C PRO A 175 3.56 -5.31 -5.90
N LEU A 176 2.57 -4.44 -5.63
CA LEU A 176 1.42 -4.78 -4.77
C LEU A 176 0.62 -6.00 -5.26
N LYS A 177 0.08 -5.94 -6.47
CA LYS A 177 -0.79 -6.98 -7.03
C LYS A 177 -0.03 -8.28 -7.22
N VAL A 178 1.16 -8.23 -7.81
CA VAL A 178 1.97 -9.44 -8.04
C VAL A 178 2.29 -10.15 -6.72
N ILE A 179 2.69 -9.42 -5.68
CA ILE A 179 2.98 -10.03 -4.39
C ILE A 179 1.73 -10.63 -3.75
N ARG A 180 0.64 -9.86 -3.66
CA ARG A 180 -0.61 -10.37 -3.09
C ARG A 180 -1.10 -11.61 -3.83
N ASP A 181 -1.26 -11.51 -5.14
CA ASP A 181 -1.94 -12.54 -5.92
C ASP A 181 -1.05 -13.77 -6.07
N LYS A 182 0.20 -13.60 -6.51
CA LYS A 182 1.06 -14.74 -6.87
C LYS A 182 1.80 -15.34 -5.69
N PHE A 183 2.15 -14.55 -4.67
CA PHE A 183 3.06 -15.00 -3.63
C PHE A 183 2.43 -15.13 -2.24
N LEU A 184 1.24 -14.56 -2.01
CA LEU A 184 0.53 -14.67 -0.73
C LEU A 184 -0.77 -15.48 -0.80
N VAL A 185 -1.60 -15.25 -1.82
CA VAL A 185 -2.95 -15.83 -1.88
C VAL A 185 -3.02 -17.09 -2.75
N HIS A 186 -2.27 -17.14 -3.85
CA HIS A 186 -2.24 -18.30 -4.73
C HIS A 186 -0.91 -19.05 -4.62
N ALA A 187 -0.91 -20.33 -4.97
CA ALA A 187 0.30 -21.14 -5.11
C ALA A 187 1.05 -20.72 -6.39
N GLY A 188 1.68 -19.54 -6.36
CA GLY A 188 2.48 -19.05 -7.48
C GLY A 188 3.71 -19.89 -7.78
N PRO A 189 4.53 -19.44 -8.74
CA PRO A 189 5.75 -20.16 -9.11
C PRO A 189 6.68 -20.32 -7.90
N LYS A 190 7.53 -21.37 -7.93
CA LYS A 190 8.59 -21.54 -6.93
C LYS A 190 9.40 -20.25 -6.84
N HIS A 191 9.67 -19.80 -5.62
CA HIS A 191 10.32 -18.51 -5.38
C HIS A 191 11.06 -18.53 -4.05
N MET A 192 12.02 -17.63 -3.91
CA MET A 192 12.66 -17.31 -2.65
C MET A 192 12.07 -16.01 -2.10
N GLN A 193 11.79 -15.99 -0.80
CA GLN A 193 11.36 -14.80 -0.07
C GLN A 193 12.41 -14.45 0.98
N ILE A 194 12.83 -13.19 1.02
CA ILE A 194 13.78 -12.69 2.00
C ILE A 194 13.22 -11.40 2.60
N PHE A 195 13.07 -11.38 3.93
CA PHE A 195 12.90 -10.15 4.68
C PHE A 195 14.26 -9.58 5.05
N GLY A 196 14.52 -8.33 4.66
CA GLY A 196 15.81 -7.69 4.83
C GLY A 196 15.70 -6.21 5.16
N TRP A 197 16.78 -5.66 5.72
CA TRP A 197 16.91 -4.23 6.02
C TRP A 197 17.93 -3.62 5.06
N PRO A 198 17.53 -3.22 3.84
CA PRO A 198 18.47 -2.64 2.88
C PRO A 198 18.96 -1.26 3.32
N ASP A 199 18.24 -0.59 4.22
CA ASP A 199 18.65 0.66 4.83
C ASP A 199 18.59 0.62 6.36
N THR A 200 18.80 1.79 6.99
CA THR A 200 18.85 1.91 8.45
C THR A 200 17.53 1.66 9.17
N PHE A 201 16.39 1.63 8.47
CA PHE A 201 15.07 1.67 9.12
C PHE A 201 14.00 0.78 8.50
N ASN A 202 14.01 0.60 7.19
CA ASN A 202 12.92 0.01 6.43
C ASN A 202 13.09 -1.50 6.26
N LEU A 203 12.02 -2.24 6.54
CA LEU A 203 11.95 -3.67 6.23
C LEU A 203 11.42 -3.85 4.82
N ASP A 204 12.21 -4.50 3.98
CA ASP A 204 11.83 -4.86 2.62
C ASP A 204 11.55 -6.36 2.57
N LEU A 205 10.53 -6.72 1.79
CA LEU A 205 10.35 -8.08 1.28
C LEU A 205 10.93 -8.11 -0.12
N ILE A 206 11.89 -9.00 -0.31
CA ILE A 206 12.52 -9.30 -1.60
C ILE A 206 12.00 -10.66 -2.05
N VAL A 207 11.34 -10.71 -3.20
CA VAL A 207 10.86 -11.93 -3.81
C VAL A 207 11.61 -12.18 -5.11
N GLN A 208 12.27 -13.34 -5.20
CA GLN A 208 12.97 -13.77 -6.39
C GLN A 208 12.30 -15.05 -6.93
N PRO A 209 11.63 -14.99 -8.09
CA PRO A 209 11.13 -16.19 -8.76
C PRO A 209 12.29 -17.15 -9.09
N ILE A 210 12.10 -18.44 -8.81
CA ILE A 210 13.04 -19.50 -9.17
C ILE A 210 12.54 -20.07 -10.50
N SER A 211 12.97 -19.48 -11.62
CA SER A 211 12.66 -20.07 -12.93
C SER A 211 13.48 -21.33 -13.19
N GLN A 212 12.85 -22.33 -13.79
CA GLN A 212 13.52 -23.51 -14.34
C GLN A 212 13.89 -23.33 -15.83
N LYS A 213 13.50 -22.23 -16.48
CA LYS A 213 13.78 -21.95 -17.91
C LYS A 213 14.62 -20.68 -18.05
N GLN A 214 15.70 -20.77 -18.84
CA GLN A 214 16.75 -19.75 -18.99
C GLN A 214 16.29 -18.38 -19.54
N ASP A 215 15.07 -18.25 -20.07
CA ASP A 215 14.65 -17.05 -20.83
C ASP A 215 13.60 -16.15 -20.17
N SER A 216 13.15 -16.45 -18.95
CA SER A 216 12.31 -15.48 -18.24
C SER A 216 13.20 -14.55 -17.43
N GLN A 217 13.23 -13.26 -17.78
CA GLN A 217 13.80 -12.21 -16.92
C GLN A 217 13.25 -12.39 -15.50
N ASN A 218 14.07 -12.96 -14.62
CA ASN A 218 13.75 -13.18 -13.21
C ASN A 218 13.85 -11.84 -12.49
N GLU A 219 12.88 -10.96 -12.74
CA GLU A 219 12.87 -9.65 -12.10
C GLU A 219 12.68 -9.84 -10.59
N ILE A 220 13.64 -9.31 -9.83
CA ILE A 220 13.56 -9.30 -8.37
C ILE A 220 12.51 -8.28 -7.98
N ILE A 221 11.49 -8.72 -7.25
CA ILE A 221 10.41 -7.85 -6.80
C ILE A 221 10.71 -7.42 -5.38
N ILE A 222 10.76 -6.11 -5.17
CA ILE A 222 11.00 -5.51 -3.86
C ILE A 222 9.76 -4.73 -3.46
N ILE A 223 9.27 -4.97 -2.25
CA ILE A 223 8.18 -4.19 -1.66
C ILE A 223 8.56 -3.67 -0.29
N ASN A 224 8.19 -2.42 -0.07
CA ASN A 224 8.36 -1.72 1.18
C ASN A 224 7.02 -1.10 1.61
N ILE A 225 6.57 -1.40 2.83
CA ILE A 225 5.26 -0.93 3.31
C ILE A 225 5.21 0.58 3.52
N VAL A 226 6.33 1.22 3.91
CA VAL A 226 6.36 2.68 4.09
C VAL A 226 6.17 3.38 2.74
N ASN A 227 6.91 2.94 1.71
CA ASN A 227 6.79 3.48 0.37
C ASN A 227 5.40 3.21 -0.20
N LEU A 228 4.90 1.97 -0.09
CA LEU A 228 3.55 1.61 -0.54
C LEU A 228 2.48 2.49 0.12
N ALA A 229 2.61 2.75 1.43
CA ALA A 229 1.67 3.62 2.12
C ALA A 229 1.74 5.07 1.64
N GLY A 230 2.93 5.56 1.28
CA GLY A 230 3.11 6.86 0.64
C GLY A 230 2.46 6.94 -0.75
N GLU A 231 2.63 5.90 -1.57
CA GLU A 231 2.01 5.79 -2.90
C GLU A 231 0.48 5.76 -2.81
N ILE A 232 -0.06 4.93 -1.90
CA ILE A 232 -1.51 4.87 -1.64
C ILE A 232 -2.04 6.22 -1.19
N LYS A 233 -1.39 6.86 -0.20
CA LYS A 233 -1.81 8.20 0.27
C LYS A 233 -1.83 9.21 -0.88
N THR A 234 -0.77 9.24 -1.68
CA THR A 234 -0.66 10.14 -2.85
C THR A 234 -1.80 9.91 -3.84
N PHE A 235 -2.06 8.66 -4.18
CA PHE A 235 -3.18 8.28 -5.06
C PHE A 235 -4.53 8.68 -4.49
N LEU A 236 -4.82 8.36 -3.23
CA LEU A 236 -6.10 8.69 -2.58
C LEU A 236 -6.33 10.21 -2.52
N THR A 237 -5.30 10.99 -2.19
CA THR A 237 -5.37 12.46 -2.20
C THR A 237 -5.68 12.99 -3.59
N TRP A 238 -4.94 12.53 -4.61
CA TRP A 238 -5.17 12.95 -5.99
C TRP A 238 -6.58 12.57 -6.46
N PHE A 239 -7.02 11.34 -6.19
CA PHE A 239 -8.33 10.84 -6.57
C PHE A 239 -9.45 11.68 -5.95
N ALA A 240 -9.32 12.01 -4.65
CA ALA A 240 -10.26 12.89 -3.96
C ALA A 240 -10.36 14.26 -4.64
N GLN A 241 -9.20 14.88 -4.92
CA GLN A 241 -9.12 16.19 -5.55
C GLN A 241 -9.70 16.19 -6.96
N TYR A 242 -9.40 15.16 -7.75
CA TYR A 242 -9.92 15.01 -9.09
C TYR A 242 -11.45 14.88 -9.09
N GLY A 243 -11.99 13.96 -8.28
CA GLY A 243 -13.44 13.76 -8.16
C GLY A 243 -14.17 15.02 -7.73
N LEU A 244 -13.65 15.73 -6.71
CA LEU A 244 -14.22 16.99 -6.26
C LEU A 244 -14.18 18.09 -7.32
N LYS A 245 -13.05 18.24 -8.03
CA LYS A 245 -12.90 19.22 -9.11
C LYS A 245 -13.93 18.98 -10.21
N TYR A 246 -14.20 17.71 -10.52
CA TYR A 246 -15.10 17.35 -11.60
C TYR A 246 -16.57 17.52 -11.21
N LEU A 247 -16.95 17.03 -10.02
CA LEU A 247 -18.32 17.16 -9.53
C LEU A 247 -18.72 18.63 -9.36
N LYS A 248 -17.85 19.46 -8.78
CA LYS A 248 -18.12 20.89 -8.60
C LYS A 248 -18.17 21.72 -9.87
N LYS A 249 -17.70 21.18 -11.01
CA LYS A 249 -17.83 21.83 -12.32
C LYS A 249 -19.09 21.42 -13.08
N SER A 250 -19.72 20.32 -12.65
CA SER A 250 -20.88 19.72 -13.32
C SER A 250 -22.21 20.22 -12.73
N TYR A 251 -22.15 21.00 -11.64
CA TYR A 251 -23.23 21.79 -11.05
C TYR A 251 -22.87 23.28 -11.15
#